data_AF-A0A7Y5BSJ2-F1
#
_entry.id   AF-A0A7Y5BSJ2-F1
#
_cell.length_a   1.000
_cell.length_b   1.000
_cell.length_c   1.000
_cell.angle_alpha   90.00
_cell.angle_beta   90.00
_cell.angle_gamma   90.00
#
_symmetry.space_group_name_H-M   'P 1'
#
loop_
_entity.id
_entity.type
_entity.pdbx_description
1 polymer ?
#
loop_
_entity_poly.entity_id
_entity_poly.type
_entity_poly.pdbx_seq_one_letter_code
_entity_poly.pdbx_strand_id
1 'polypeptide(L)'
;MSNQKHWKEQYEDAATIEKERYTQTSVEKLLQAIQKGQYGDYHQIWYALAEISTLEQAGWTLYHVMASPIDYLHRYHAAAALIKLLGKSGVNSGFEPVQLSGNPIFIRDNLPKVRDMLVQKLGTPPPPAAPPAPPVPPKKWYEKIFSRK
;
A
#
# COMPACT_ATOMS: atom_id res chain seq x y z
N MET A 1 -10.94 -36.62 12.06
CA MET A 1 -10.01 -35.90 11.15
C MET A 1 -10.76 -34.88 10.27
N SER A 2 -11.46 -33.87 10.83
CA SER A 2 -12.29 -32.96 10.00
C SER A 2 -12.29 -31.47 10.39
N ASN A 3 -11.47 -31.02 11.34
CA ASN A 3 -11.38 -29.58 11.66
C ASN A 3 -10.40 -28.82 10.77
N GLN A 4 -9.40 -29.48 10.18
CA GLN A 4 -8.35 -28.80 9.40
C GLN A 4 -8.82 -28.26 8.04
N LYS A 5 -9.76 -28.94 7.37
CA LYS A 5 -10.32 -28.46 6.10
C LYS A 5 -11.20 -27.23 6.31
N HIS A 6 -11.97 -27.23 7.40
CA HIS A 6 -12.97 -26.20 7.67
C HIS A 6 -12.38 -24.80 7.91
N TRP A 7 -11.29 -24.69 8.68
CA TRP A 7 -10.68 -23.37 8.94
C TRP A 7 -9.98 -22.81 7.70
N LYS A 8 -9.40 -23.67 6.85
CA LYS A 8 -8.74 -23.26 5.62
C LYS A 8 -9.75 -22.71 4.61
N GLU A 9 -10.86 -23.41 4.44
CA GLU A 9 -11.97 -22.98 3.57
C GLU A 9 -12.54 -21.64 4.05
N GLN A 10 -12.83 -21.49 5.35
CA GLN A 10 -13.29 -20.21 5.90
C GLN A 10 -12.30 -19.06 5.67
N TYR A 11 -11.00 -19.33 5.80
CA TYR A 11 -9.95 -18.34 5.55
C TYR A 11 -9.91 -17.93 4.07
N GLU A 12 -9.99 -18.90 3.15
CA GLU A 12 -10.01 -18.65 1.71
C GLU A 12 -11.27 -17.89 1.27
N ASP A 13 -12.43 -18.21 1.84
CA ASP A 13 -13.69 -17.50 1.60
C ASP A 13 -13.60 -16.04 2.09
N ALA A 14 -13.12 -15.83 3.31
CA ALA A 14 -12.96 -14.49 3.86
C ALA A 14 -11.95 -13.64 3.06
N ALA A 15 -10.83 -14.24 2.64
CA ALA A 15 -9.89 -13.59 1.75
C ALA A 15 -10.53 -13.25 0.39
N THR A 16 -11.34 -14.14 -0.18
CA THR A 16 -12.04 -13.89 -1.45
C THR A 16 -13.00 -12.70 -1.32
N ILE A 17 -13.84 -12.70 -0.27
CA ILE A 17 -14.77 -11.59 0.02
C ILE A 17 -14.01 -10.27 0.23
N GLU A 18 -12.88 -10.30 0.95
CA GLU A 18 -12.05 -9.12 1.15
C GLU A 18 -11.51 -8.59 -0.18
N LYS A 19 -11.01 -9.47 -1.06
CA LYS A 19 -10.51 -9.11 -2.37
C LYS A 19 -11.61 -8.47 -3.24
N GLU A 20 -12.79 -9.09 -3.31
CA GLU A 20 -13.93 -8.58 -4.08
C GLU A 20 -14.37 -7.19 -3.62
N ARG A 21 -14.43 -6.98 -2.30
CA ARG A 21 -14.72 -5.66 -1.72
C ARG A 21 -13.70 -4.62 -2.19
N TYR A 22 -12.42 -4.97 -2.21
CA TYR A 22 -11.37 -4.05 -2.64
C TYR A 22 -11.36 -3.80 -4.15
N THR A 23 -11.65 -4.80 -5.00
CA THR A 23 -11.71 -4.59 -6.45
C THR A 23 -12.91 -3.72 -6.87
N GLN A 24 -13.96 -3.66 -6.06
CA GLN A 24 -15.09 -2.75 -6.24
C GLN A 24 -14.85 -1.35 -5.64
N THR A 25 -13.79 -1.17 -4.85
CA THR A 25 -13.43 0.12 -4.25
C THR A 25 -12.58 0.94 -5.21
N SER A 26 -12.78 2.26 -5.27
CA SER A 26 -11.96 3.11 -6.15
C SER A 26 -10.48 3.07 -5.76
N VAL A 27 -9.59 3.17 -6.76
CA VAL A 27 -8.14 3.21 -6.55
C VAL A 27 -7.75 4.26 -5.52
N GLU A 28 -8.31 5.47 -5.61
CA GLU A 28 -8.03 6.56 -4.67
C GLU A 28 -8.34 6.17 -3.22
N LYS A 29 -9.49 5.53 -2.96
CA LYS A 29 -9.87 5.08 -1.61
C LYS A 29 -8.93 4.00 -1.09
N LEU A 30 -8.48 3.07 -1.95
CA LEU A 30 -7.49 2.07 -1.57
C LEU A 30 -6.15 2.71 -1.21
N LEU A 31 -5.68 3.68 -2.01
CA LEU A 31 -4.44 4.40 -1.73
C LEU A 31 -4.53 5.19 -0.41
N GLN A 32 -5.66 5.85 -0.15
CA GLN A 32 -5.90 6.52 1.14
C GLN A 32 -5.91 5.53 2.32
N ALA A 33 -6.51 4.35 2.15
CA ALA A 33 -6.50 3.31 3.18
C ALA A 33 -5.07 2.82 3.47
N ILE A 34 -4.27 2.57 2.43
CA ILE A 34 -2.86 2.18 2.53
C ILE A 34 -2.04 3.24 3.26
N GLN A 35 -2.23 4.51 2.93
CA GLN A 35 -1.54 5.63 3.60
C GLN A 35 -1.91 5.74 5.09
N LYS A 36 -3.13 5.33 5.47
CA LYS A 36 -3.61 5.29 6.85
C LYS A 36 -3.24 4.00 7.59
N GLY A 37 -2.51 3.08 6.96
CA GLY A 37 -2.16 1.78 7.57
C GLY A 37 -3.32 0.76 7.60
N GLN A 38 -4.36 0.98 6.81
CA GLN A 38 -5.56 0.14 6.77
C GLN A 38 -5.43 -0.93 5.67
N TYR A 39 -4.69 -1.99 5.95
CA TYR A 39 -4.33 -3.00 4.93
C TYR A 39 -5.30 -4.18 4.81
N GLY A 40 -6.23 -4.33 5.76
CA GLY A 40 -7.06 -5.53 5.88
C GLY A 40 -6.33 -6.71 6.52
N ASP A 41 -7.04 -7.83 6.67
CA ASP A 41 -6.56 -8.97 7.46
C ASP A 41 -5.88 -10.04 6.57
N TYR A 42 -6.25 -10.11 5.29
CA TYR A 42 -5.82 -11.17 4.37
C TYR A 42 -4.85 -10.67 3.29
N HIS A 43 -4.31 -9.46 3.46
CA HIS A 43 -3.38 -8.81 2.52
C HIS A 43 -3.95 -8.63 1.11
N GLN A 44 -5.28 -8.74 0.92
CA GLN A 44 -5.89 -8.72 -0.40
C GLN A 44 -5.88 -7.33 -1.04
N ILE A 45 -5.70 -6.28 -0.24
CA ILE A 45 -5.61 -4.90 -0.72
C ILE A 45 -4.52 -4.73 -1.78
N TRP A 46 -3.37 -5.40 -1.64
CA TRP A 46 -2.24 -5.27 -2.56
C TRP A 46 -2.54 -5.94 -3.90
N TYR A 47 -3.16 -7.12 -3.86
CA TYR A 47 -3.57 -7.86 -5.05
C TYR A 47 -4.66 -7.12 -5.80
N ALA A 48 -5.69 -6.65 -5.09
CA ALA A 48 -6.77 -5.86 -5.66
C ALA A 48 -6.23 -4.57 -6.28
N LEU A 49 -5.37 -3.82 -5.57
CA LEU A 49 -4.76 -2.60 -6.10
C LEU A 49 -3.99 -2.87 -7.40
N ALA A 50 -3.14 -3.90 -7.43
CA ALA A 50 -2.39 -4.25 -8.64
C ALA A 50 -3.27 -4.76 -9.79
N GLU A 51 -4.49 -5.21 -9.49
CA GLU A 51 -5.47 -5.65 -10.47
C GLU A 51 -6.15 -4.45 -11.14
N ILE A 52 -6.64 -3.50 -10.33
CA ILE A 52 -7.53 -2.42 -10.79
C ILE A 52 -6.82 -1.08 -11.08
N SER A 53 -5.56 -0.90 -10.66
CA SER A 53 -4.81 0.34 -10.86
C SER A 53 -3.77 0.25 -11.97
N THR A 54 -3.25 1.41 -12.38
CA THR A 54 -2.09 1.55 -13.25
C THR A 54 -0.82 1.89 -12.46
N LEU A 55 0.34 1.81 -13.12
CA LEU A 55 1.62 2.18 -12.52
C LEU A 55 1.64 3.67 -12.11
N GLU A 56 1.03 4.54 -12.92
CA GLU A 56 0.94 5.98 -12.67
C GLU A 56 0.14 6.29 -11.39
N GLN A 57 -0.91 5.52 -11.13
CA GLN A 57 -1.78 5.73 -9.97
C GLN A 57 -1.13 5.24 -8.66
N ALA A 58 -0.49 4.07 -8.69
CA ALA A 58 -0.09 3.37 -7.47
C ALA A 58 1.43 3.23 -7.26
N GLY A 59 2.25 3.48 -8.29
CA GLY A 59 3.69 3.16 -8.29
C GLY A 59 4.45 3.79 -7.13
N TRP A 60 4.29 5.10 -6.93
CA TRP A 60 4.97 5.81 -5.84
C TRP A 60 4.48 5.40 -4.45
N THR A 61 3.17 5.18 -4.28
CA THR A 61 2.62 4.69 -3.00
C THR A 61 3.19 3.33 -2.64
N LEU A 62 3.23 2.39 -3.59
CA LEU A 62 3.81 1.06 -3.37
C LEU A 62 5.31 1.12 -3.04
N TYR A 63 6.06 1.99 -3.74
CA TYR A 63 7.45 2.25 -3.43
C TYR A 63 7.65 2.74 -1.99
N HIS A 64 6.87 3.71 -1.55
CA HIS A 64 6.96 4.25 -0.19
C HIS A 64 6.62 3.21 0.88
N VAL A 65 5.65 2.34 0.62
CA VAL A 65 5.32 1.21 1.51
C VAL A 65 6.53 0.28 1.65
N MET A 66 7.20 -0.11 0.56
CA MET A 66 8.41 -0.94 0.63
C MET A 66 9.58 -0.25 1.35
N ALA A 67 9.72 1.06 1.20
CA ALA A 67 10.77 1.84 1.86
C ALA A 67 10.49 2.12 3.35
N SER A 68 9.28 1.84 3.82
CA SER A 68 8.85 2.13 5.19
C SER A 68 9.20 1.01 6.18
N PRO A 69 9.24 1.29 7.50
CA PRO A 69 9.57 0.30 8.53
C PRO A 69 8.39 -0.61 8.93
N ILE A 70 7.32 -0.70 8.13
CA ILE A 70 6.14 -1.54 8.42
C ILE A 70 6.46 -3.04 8.42
N ASP A 71 5.49 -3.90 8.72
CA ASP A 71 5.72 -5.35 8.71
C ASP A 71 6.24 -5.88 7.34
N TYR A 72 7.06 -6.93 7.42
CA TYR A 72 7.66 -7.58 6.24
C TYR A 72 6.61 -8.03 5.22
N LEU A 73 5.50 -8.63 5.66
CA LEU A 73 4.48 -9.16 4.74
C LEU A 73 3.86 -8.03 3.92
N HIS A 74 3.60 -6.88 4.52
CA HIS A 74 3.09 -5.71 3.79
C HIS A 74 4.10 -5.20 2.76
N ARG A 75 5.39 -5.12 3.11
CA ARG A 75 6.44 -4.76 2.14
C ARG A 75 6.53 -5.78 1.01
N TYR A 76 6.44 -7.08 1.32
CA TYR A 76 6.50 -8.16 0.36
C TYR A 76 5.34 -8.09 -0.64
N HIS A 77 4.11 -7.93 -0.16
CA HIS A 77 2.95 -7.81 -1.03
C HIS A 77 2.92 -6.51 -1.83
N ALA A 78 3.42 -5.40 -1.26
CA ALA A 78 3.61 -4.15 -2.01
C ALA A 78 4.65 -4.31 -3.12
N ALA A 79 5.74 -5.05 -2.88
CA ALA A 79 6.73 -5.37 -3.90
C ALA A 79 6.13 -6.21 -5.03
N ALA A 80 5.39 -7.27 -4.70
CA ALA A 80 4.71 -8.10 -5.68
C ALA A 80 3.71 -7.29 -6.53
N ALA A 81 2.94 -6.41 -5.89
CA ALA A 81 2.02 -5.49 -6.56
C ALA A 81 2.77 -4.56 -7.54
N LEU A 82 3.88 -3.97 -7.12
CA LEU A 82 4.67 -3.07 -7.95
C LEU A 82 5.30 -3.78 -9.14
N ILE A 83 5.89 -4.96 -8.94
CA ILE A 83 6.46 -5.79 -10.00
C ILE A 83 5.40 -6.11 -11.07
N LYS A 84 4.18 -6.46 -10.64
CA LYS A 84 3.06 -6.70 -11.55
C LYS A 84 2.69 -5.46 -12.36
N LEU A 85 2.62 -4.27 -11.73
CA LEU A 85 2.33 -3.02 -12.42
C LEU A 85 3.43 -2.60 -13.40
N LEU A 86 4.71 -2.79 -13.02
CA LEU A 86 5.85 -2.58 -13.92
C LEU A 86 5.73 -3.49 -15.15
N GLY A 87 5.44 -4.79 -14.95
CA GLY A 87 5.22 -5.73 -16.05
C GLY A 87 4.07 -5.31 -16.97
N LYS A 88 2.94 -4.89 -16.41
CA LYS A 88 1.80 -4.33 -17.19
C LYS A 88 2.18 -3.08 -17.99
N SER A 89 3.12 -2.28 -17.49
CA SER A 89 3.65 -1.08 -18.18
C SER A 89 4.76 -1.37 -19.20
N GLY A 90 5.04 -2.64 -19.47
CA GLY A 90 6.12 -3.08 -20.39
C GLY A 90 7.52 -2.96 -19.79
N VAL A 91 7.67 -2.85 -18.47
CA VAL A 91 8.95 -2.80 -17.77
C VAL A 91 9.21 -4.14 -17.10
N ASN A 92 10.25 -4.85 -17.55
CA ASN A 92 10.75 -5.99 -16.82
C ASN A 92 11.66 -5.51 -15.68
N SER A 93 11.23 -5.73 -14.44
CA SER A 93 12.00 -5.32 -13.26
C SER A 93 13.20 -6.22 -12.98
N GLY A 94 13.14 -7.50 -13.38
CA GLY A 94 14.14 -8.51 -13.02
C GLY A 94 14.23 -8.84 -11.51
N PHE A 95 13.28 -8.34 -10.70
CA PHE A 95 13.26 -8.55 -9.26
C PHE A 95 12.18 -9.55 -8.83
N GLU A 96 12.50 -10.30 -7.78
CA GLU A 96 11.55 -11.04 -6.97
C GLU A 96 11.09 -10.20 -5.76
N PRO A 97 9.85 -10.36 -5.27
CA PRO A 97 9.36 -9.56 -4.14
C PRO A 97 10.25 -9.63 -2.89
N VAL A 98 10.85 -10.79 -2.61
CA VAL A 98 11.77 -10.99 -1.47
C VAL A 98 13.03 -10.13 -1.55
N GLN A 99 13.52 -9.85 -2.77
CA GLN A 99 14.70 -9.01 -3.01
C GLN A 99 14.44 -7.52 -2.73
N LEU A 100 13.16 -7.14 -2.63
CA LEU A 100 12.72 -5.78 -2.37
C LEU A 100 12.13 -5.59 -0.96
N SER A 101 12.00 -6.65 -0.16
CA SER A 101 11.23 -6.61 1.10
C SER A 101 11.82 -7.39 2.27
N GLY A 102 12.58 -8.46 2.02
CA GLY A 102 12.93 -9.46 3.05
C GLY A 102 14.26 -9.25 3.75
N ASN A 103 15.31 -8.86 3.02
CA ASN A 103 16.65 -8.68 3.58
C ASN A 103 17.07 -7.20 3.54
N PRO A 104 17.46 -6.58 4.67
CA PRO A 104 17.88 -5.18 4.72
C PRO A 104 19.00 -4.82 3.73
N ILE A 105 19.94 -5.74 3.48
CA ILE A 105 21.03 -5.53 2.51
C ILE A 105 20.45 -5.47 1.09
N PHE A 106 19.57 -6.40 0.73
CA PHE A 106 18.90 -6.38 -0.58
C PHE A 106 18.03 -5.14 -0.75
N ILE A 107 17.29 -4.74 0.29
CA ILE A 107 16.47 -3.53 0.28
C ILE A 107 17.34 -2.31 -0.01
N ARG A 108 18.45 -2.15 0.73
CA ARG A 108 19.40 -1.04 0.56
C ARG A 108 19.95 -0.97 -0.88
N ASP A 109 20.27 -2.13 -1.45
CA ASP A 109 20.94 -2.19 -2.75
C ASP A 109 19.96 -2.18 -3.94
N ASN A 110 18.68 -2.58 -3.74
CA ASN A 110 17.69 -2.73 -4.80
C ASN A 110 16.62 -1.63 -4.84
N LEU A 111 16.21 -1.05 -3.70
CA LEU A 111 15.24 0.05 -3.71
C LEU A 111 15.68 1.24 -4.57
N PRO A 112 16.96 1.68 -4.57
CA PRO A 112 17.39 2.74 -5.47
C PRO A 112 17.17 2.41 -6.95
N LYS A 113 17.39 1.15 -7.36
CA LYS A 113 17.17 0.71 -8.75
C LYS A 113 15.69 0.76 -9.12
N VAL A 114 14.81 0.31 -8.22
CA VAL A 114 13.36 0.41 -8.42
C VAL A 114 12.92 1.87 -8.48
N ARG A 115 13.49 2.74 -7.63
CA ARG A 115 13.24 4.18 -7.68
C ARG A 115 13.62 4.76 -9.03
N ASP A 116 14.78 4.41 -9.58
CA ASP A 116 15.24 4.91 -10.87
C ASP A 116 14.33 4.45 -12.01
N MET A 117 13.83 3.21 -11.97
CA MET A 117 12.81 2.72 -12.91
C MET A 117 11.53 3.56 -12.85
N LEU A 118 11.07 3.88 -11.63
CA LEU A 118 9.89 4.73 -11.43
C LEU A 118 10.13 6.17 -11.91
N VAL A 119 11.31 6.74 -11.65
CA VAL A 119 11.67 8.07 -12.16
C VAL A 119 11.66 8.09 -13.69
N GLN A 120 12.21 7.06 -14.33
CA GLN A 120 12.21 6.96 -15.79
C GLN A 120 10.79 6.86 -16.37
N LYS A 121 9.87 6.19 -15.67
CA LYS A 121 8.51 5.92 -16.17
C LYS A 121 7.50 7.00 -15.80
N LEU A 122 7.60 7.56 -14.60
CA LEU A 122 6.59 8.42 -13.99
C LEU A 122 7.09 9.84 -13.72
N GLY A 123 8.39 10.10 -13.85
CA GLY A 123 9.01 11.33 -13.37
C GLY A 123 9.28 11.30 -11.87
N THR A 124 9.59 12.46 -11.28
CA THR A 124 9.95 12.53 -9.86
C THR A 124 8.77 12.17 -8.95
N PRO A 125 9.03 11.57 -7.77
CA PRO A 125 7.96 11.26 -6.82
C PRO A 125 7.20 12.54 -6.45
N PRO A 126 5.86 12.49 -6.36
CA PRO A 126 5.13 13.58 -5.75
C PRO A 126 5.63 13.77 -4.32
N PRO A 127 5.59 15.00 -3.79
CA PRO A 127 5.90 15.22 -2.39
C PRO A 127 5.01 14.31 -1.52
N PRO A 128 5.53 13.78 -0.40
CA PRO A 128 4.72 12.97 0.50
C PRO A 128 3.45 13.75 0.84
N ALA A 129 2.29 13.08 0.75
CA ALA A 129 1.03 13.70 1.09
C ALA A 129 1.15 14.33 2.48
N ALA A 130 0.84 15.62 2.61
CA ALA A 130 0.89 16.30 3.89
C ALA A 130 0.08 15.48 4.91
N PRO A 131 0.58 15.33 6.15
CA PRO A 131 -0.22 14.70 7.19
C PRO A 131 -1.59 15.39 7.24
N PRO A 132 -2.69 14.66 7.49
CA PRO A 132 -3.99 15.29 7.60
C PRO A 132 -3.89 16.43 8.60
N ALA A 133 -4.35 17.63 8.20
CA ALA A 133 -4.36 18.77 9.10
C ALA A 133 -5.02 18.33 10.42
N PRO A 134 -4.47 18.72 11.58
CA PRO A 134 -5.12 18.42 12.85
C PRO A 134 -6.57 18.92 12.77
N PRO A 135 -7.54 18.19 13.37
CA PRO A 135 -8.93 18.59 13.33
C PRO A 135 -9.03 20.04 13.82
N VAL A 136 -9.63 20.91 13.00
CA VAL A 136 -9.88 22.28 13.40
C VAL A 136 -10.76 22.21 14.65
N PRO A 137 -10.28 22.68 15.82
CA PRO A 137 -11.09 22.61 17.04
C PRO A 137 -12.39 23.38 16.79
N PRO A 138 -13.54 22.88 17.27
CA PRO A 138 -14.81 23.55 17.04
C PRO A 138 -14.77 24.98 17.60
N LYS A 139 -15.25 25.97 16.84
CA LYS A 139 -15.25 27.42 17.19
C LYS A 139 -15.65 27.70 18.65
N LYS A 140 -16.56 26.91 19.21
CA LYS A 140 -17.07 27.03 20.59
C LYS A 140 -16.03 26.82 21.68
N TRP A 141 -14.89 26.17 21.39
CA TRP A 141 -13.82 25.97 22.37
C TRP A 141 -13.06 27.28 22.69
N TYR A 142 -12.88 28.16 21.71
CA TYR A 142 -12.21 29.45 21.91
C TYR A 142 -13.05 30.43 22.73
N GLU A 143 -14.36 30.46 22.52
CA GLU A 143 -15.26 31.33 23.28
C GLU A 143 -15.34 30.97 24.77
N LYS A 144 -15.07 29.71 25.14
CA LYS A 144 -15.15 29.25 26.54
C LYS A 144 -13.87 29.50 27.35
N ILE A 145 -12.71 29.55 26.69
CA ILE A 145 -11.40 29.72 27.36
C ILE A 145 -11.05 31.21 27.48
N PHE A 146 -11.46 32.05 26.52
CA PHE A 146 -11.12 33.47 26.49
C PHE A 146 -12.23 34.42 27.03
N SER A 147 -13.40 33.90 27.42
CA SER A 147 -14.49 34.70 28.02
C SER A 147 -14.53 34.69 29.55
N ARG A 148 -13.49 34.20 30.23
CA ARG A 148 -13.32 34.42 31.68
C ARG A 148 -12.46 35.67 31.89
N LYS A 149 -13.07 36.84 31.77
CA LYS A 149 -12.62 38.07 32.44
C LYS A 149 -13.67 38.45 33.48
#